data_AF-A0A0T6W862-F1
#
_entry.id   AF-A0A0T6W862-F1
#
_cell.length_a   1.000
_cell.length_b   1.000
_cell.length_c   1.000
_cell.angle_alpha   90.00
_cell.angle_beta   90.00
_cell.angle_gamma   90.00
#
_symmetry.space_group_name_H-M   'P 1'
#
loop_
_entity.id
_entity.type
_entity.pdbx_description
1 polymer ?
#
loop_
_entity_poly.entity_id
_entity_poly.type
_entity_poly.pdbx_seq_one_letter_code
_entity_poly.pdbx_strand_id
1 'polypeptide(L)'
;MTANTAVTEDLDLTFSSTPVSFLDSYQERVGNQVICGYLVDSDRPMNPLEEWDGVGRIYTAHRHSSSHAEMQEALGLDSDWEPNVELVHDEHPERFKKAWVLAAASDVEFQEWCQKNGRPPKYADQEQLDAYYKRKAKRFWKDTDGELGPDCYWMTTIWSFEFTDSVLVKLWHELNSEGLIGDPDRVSLDVYEHSGVAYSVSGTSAGCAWDTARGGAVWVPDDCAREEIDRRAPVYAYGEIVTKRSPAGRVWAFKLHQSPEITSIWFSAWGYAFNALEAATRAKREKDQSSPKWAEMASKGRRQAAVEMAAEGAELYTNYCNGSVYEVVIETFELCSCCNSATSKSVERFSECYGFEDAEESLKTTFAEEVVKATKRVESR
;
A
#
# COMPACT_ATOMS: atom_id res chain seq x y z
N MET A 1 -8.41 32.51 14.06
CA MET A 1 -8.42 33.88 13.52
C MET A 1 -8.97 33.77 12.12
N THR A 2 -10.16 34.32 11.89
CA THR A 2 -10.85 34.32 10.61
C THR A 2 -10.05 35.15 9.61
N ALA A 3 -9.55 34.52 8.55
CA ALA A 3 -9.01 35.22 7.39
C ALA A 3 -10.15 36.08 6.82
N ASN A 4 -10.04 37.39 6.99
CA ASN A 4 -10.93 38.32 6.32
C ASN A 4 -10.66 38.19 4.83
N THR A 5 -11.69 37.82 4.07
CA THR A 5 -11.73 38.00 2.63
C THR A 5 -11.80 39.52 2.38
N ALA A 6 -10.64 40.18 2.46
CA ALA A 6 -10.52 41.56 2.06
C ALA A 6 -10.62 41.58 0.54
N VAL A 7 -11.77 42.01 0.03
CA VAL A 7 -11.95 42.33 -1.39
C VAL A 7 -11.00 43.50 -1.70
N THR A 8 -9.79 43.17 -2.19
CA THR A 8 -8.91 44.15 -2.81
C THR A 8 -9.51 44.53 -4.16
N GLU A 9 -9.57 45.84 -4.43
CA GLU A 9 -9.98 46.47 -5.70
C GLU A 9 -9.43 45.70 -6.91
N ASP A 10 -10.20 45.62 -8.01
CA ASP A 10 -9.82 44.99 -9.30
C ASP A 10 -8.50 45.58 -9.84
N LEU A 11 -7.38 45.13 -9.30
CA LEU A 11 -6.05 45.40 -9.80
C LEU A 11 -5.83 44.42 -10.95
N ASP A 12 -5.61 44.97 -12.15
CA ASP A 12 -5.24 44.18 -13.33
C ASP A 12 -3.79 43.70 -13.17
N LEU A 13 -3.63 42.55 -12.50
CA LEU A 13 -2.36 41.91 -12.24
C LEU A 13 -2.02 40.96 -13.39
N THR A 14 -0.90 41.20 -14.05
CA THR A 14 -0.35 40.25 -15.02
C THR A 14 0.55 39.27 -14.30
N PHE A 15 0.04 38.07 -14.02
CA PHE A 15 0.82 37.01 -13.38
C PHE A 15 1.95 36.49 -14.29
N SER A 16 3.05 36.10 -13.66
CA SER A 16 4.22 35.52 -14.34
C SER A 16 3.98 34.13 -14.92
N SER A 17 2.96 33.41 -14.42
CA SER A 17 2.57 32.07 -14.86
C SER A 17 1.04 32.00 -14.94
N THR A 18 0.50 31.05 -15.71
CA THR A 18 -0.95 30.90 -15.87
C THR A 18 -1.53 30.16 -14.67
N PRO A 19 -2.38 30.78 -13.85
CA PRO A 19 -3.01 30.09 -12.73
C PRO A 19 -3.95 28.99 -13.23
N VAL A 20 -4.09 27.92 -12.43
CA VAL A 20 -5.13 26.91 -12.68
C VAL A 20 -6.51 27.54 -12.64
N SER A 21 -7.43 27.05 -13.47
CA SER A 21 -8.75 27.68 -13.62
C SER A 21 -9.77 27.28 -12.55
N PHE A 22 -9.50 26.24 -11.76
CA PHE A 22 -10.46 25.67 -10.80
C PHE A 22 -10.37 26.31 -9.40
N LEU A 23 -9.34 27.10 -9.12
CA LEU A 23 -9.11 27.72 -7.82
C LEU A 23 -8.73 29.19 -8.00
N ASP A 24 -9.42 30.07 -7.27
CA ASP A 24 -9.13 31.49 -7.29
C ASP A 24 -7.78 31.80 -6.62
N SER A 25 -7.11 32.85 -7.09
CA SER A 25 -5.91 33.38 -6.44
C SER A 25 -6.23 34.01 -5.09
N TYR A 26 -5.36 33.83 -4.10
CA TYR A 26 -5.36 34.60 -2.86
C TYR A 26 -4.60 35.91 -3.05
N GLN A 27 -5.08 37.00 -2.47
CA GLN A 27 -4.44 38.30 -2.55
C GLN A 27 -4.51 39.02 -1.21
N GLU A 28 -3.42 39.66 -0.79
CA GLU A 28 -3.38 40.50 0.41
C GLU A 28 -2.46 41.71 0.17
N ARG A 29 -2.92 42.90 0.56
CA ARG A 29 -2.13 44.12 0.46
C ARG A 29 -1.32 44.36 1.74
N VAL A 30 0.00 44.49 1.58
CA VAL A 30 0.94 44.78 2.68
C VAL A 30 1.72 46.05 2.33
N GLY A 31 1.31 47.19 2.89
CA GLY A 31 1.93 48.49 2.59
C GLY A 31 1.75 48.93 1.13
N ASN A 32 2.86 49.12 0.40
CA ASN A 32 2.86 49.41 -1.04
C ASN A 32 2.91 48.15 -1.92
N GLN A 33 2.83 46.96 -1.32
CA GLN A 33 2.94 45.69 -2.04
C GLN A 33 1.61 44.96 -2.01
N VAL A 34 1.37 44.15 -3.04
CA VAL A 34 0.30 43.15 -3.06
C VAL A 34 0.97 41.79 -3.19
N ILE A 35 0.62 40.88 -2.30
CA ILE A 35 1.09 39.49 -2.31
C ILE A 35 -0.03 38.67 -2.88
N CYS A 36 0.26 37.89 -3.92
CA CYS A 36 -0.69 37.01 -4.57
C CYS A 36 -0.19 35.57 -4.46
N GLY A 37 -1.07 34.67 -4.04
CA GLY A 37 -0.82 33.24 -4.03
C GLY A 37 -1.74 32.53 -5.01
N TYR A 38 -1.20 31.67 -5.86
CA TYR A 38 -1.98 30.89 -6.82
C TYR A 38 -1.32 29.54 -7.13
N LEU A 39 -2.09 28.62 -7.68
CA LEU A 39 -1.60 27.32 -8.14
C LEU A 39 -1.31 27.37 -9.64
N VAL A 40 -0.31 26.61 -10.06
CA VAL A 40 0.01 26.33 -11.46
C VAL A 40 0.22 24.83 -11.62
N ASP A 41 0.02 24.30 -12.83
CA ASP A 41 0.38 22.92 -13.13
C ASP A 41 1.92 22.76 -13.03
N SER A 42 2.39 21.63 -12.48
CA SER A 42 3.82 21.33 -12.50
C SER A 42 4.25 20.98 -13.94
N ASP A 43 5.30 21.65 -14.41
CA ASP A 43 5.88 21.39 -15.73
C ASP A 43 6.75 20.12 -15.75
N ARG A 44 7.20 19.64 -14.58
CA ARG A 44 8.12 18.50 -14.42
C ARG A 44 7.81 17.71 -13.15
N PRO A 45 6.60 17.12 -13.03
CA PRO A 45 6.20 16.39 -11.85
C PRO A 45 7.14 15.20 -11.62
N MET A 46 7.66 15.10 -10.40
CA MET A 46 8.40 13.92 -9.97
C MET A 46 7.46 12.71 -9.86
N ASN A 47 7.93 11.51 -10.20
CA ASN A 47 7.14 10.31 -9.94
C ASN A 47 7.29 9.91 -8.46
N PRO A 48 6.23 9.99 -7.63
CA PRO A 48 6.36 9.76 -6.19
C PRO A 48 6.72 8.32 -5.83
N LEU A 49 6.56 7.35 -6.74
CA LEU A 49 6.92 5.95 -6.48
C LEU A 49 8.32 5.56 -6.98
N GLU A 50 8.95 6.41 -7.77
CA GLU A 50 10.31 6.17 -8.30
C GLU A 50 11.34 7.11 -7.67
N GLU A 51 10.92 8.31 -7.30
CA GLU A 51 11.82 9.38 -6.87
C GLU A 51 11.76 9.65 -5.36
N TRP A 52 10.75 9.14 -4.65
CA TRP A 52 10.61 9.35 -3.20
C TRP A 52 10.79 8.04 -2.43
N ASP A 53 11.48 8.14 -1.30
CA ASP A 53 11.59 7.06 -0.34
C ASP A 53 10.37 7.04 0.60
N GLY A 54 9.95 5.86 1.05
CA GLY A 54 8.92 5.69 2.07
C GLY A 54 7.48 5.66 1.54
N VAL A 55 7.29 5.75 0.22
CA VAL A 55 5.99 5.65 -0.45
C VAL A 55 5.74 4.24 -0.98
N GLY A 56 6.79 3.43 -1.13
CA GLY A 56 6.75 2.12 -1.77
C GLY A 56 6.66 2.20 -3.29
N ARG A 57 6.42 1.04 -3.93
CA ARG A 57 6.37 0.90 -5.39
C ARG A 57 5.10 0.20 -5.83
N ILE A 58 4.59 0.56 -7.01
CA ILE A 58 3.46 -0.13 -7.64
C ILE A 58 3.97 -0.86 -8.87
N TYR A 59 3.73 -2.16 -8.91
CA TYR A 59 3.94 -3.01 -10.08
C TYR A 59 2.59 -3.40 -10.67
N THR A 60 2.49 -3.48 -12.00
CA THR A 60 1.19 -3.67 -12.67
C THR A 60 1.24 -4.69 -13.80
N ALA A 61 0.16 -5.45 -13.92
CA ALA A 61 -0.07 -6.42 -15.00
C ALA A 61 -0.49 -5.74 -16.31
N HIS A 62 -0.58 -4.41 -16.35
CA HIS A 62 -0.92 -3.68 -17.57
C HIS A 62 0.01 -4.07 -18.73
N ARG A 63 -0.53 -4.31 -19.91
CA ARG A 63 0.20 -4.88 -21.07
C ARG A 63 1.42 -4.09 -21.54
N HIS A 64 1.51 -2.82 -21.16
CA HIS A 64 2.62 -1.93 -21.49
C HIS A 64 3.58 -1.68 -20.33
N SER A 65 3.36 -2.34 -19.20
CA SER A 65 4.25 -2.24 -18.06
C SER A 65 5.55 -2.99 -18.32
N SER A 66 6.65 -2.44 -17.83
CA SER A 66 7.93 -3.15 -17.73
C SER A 66 8.09 -3.86 -16.38
N SER A 67 7.13 -3.73 -15.46
CA SER A 67 7.23 -4.25 -14.09
C SER A 67 6.53 -5.60 -13.86
N HIS A 68 6.33 -6.40 -14.92
CA HIS A 68 5.66 -7.69 -14.80
C HIS A 68 6.45 -8.68 -13.93
N ALA A 69 7.77 -8.71 -14.08
CA ALA A 69 8.63 -9.62 -13.32
C ALA A 69 8.60 -9.31 -11.82
N GLU A 70 8.67 -8.03 -11.46
CA GLU A 70 8.59 -7.56 -10.07
C GLU A 70 7.21 -7.83 -9.46
N MET A 71 6.14 -7.69 -10.25
CA MET A 71 4.80 -8.08 -9.81
C MET A 71 4.67 -9.58 -9.58
N GLN A 72 5.20 -10.40 -10.50
CA GLN A 72 5.20 -11.86 -10.38
C GLN A 72 5.97 -12.30 -9.14
N GLU A 73 7.19 -11.79 -8.93
CA GLU A 73 8.01 -12.06 -7.74
C GLU A 73 7.29 -11.65 -6.46
N ALA A 74 6.77 -10.41 -6.42
CA ALA A 74 6.04 -9.92 -5.26
C ALA A 74 4.85 -10.84 -4.92
N LEU A 75 4.11 -11.32 -5.91
CA LEU A 75 2.96 -12.21 -5.71
C LEU A 75 3.34 -13.69 -5.51
N GLY A 76 4.59 -14.08 -5.78
CA GLY A 76 5.07 -15.47 -5.78
C GLY A 76 4.61 -16.30 -6.98
N LEU A 77 4.36 -15.65 -8.12
CA LEU A 77 3.90 -16.26 -9.37
C LEU A 77 5.09 -16.58 -10.30
N ASP A 78 4.86 -17.45 -11.27
CA ASP A 78 5.80 -17.74 -12.35
C ASP A 78 5.62 -16.80 -13.56
N SER A 79 6.39 -17.03 -14.62
CA SER A 79 6.34 -16.22 -15.85
C SER A 79 5.02 -16.28 -16.59
N ASP A 80 4.23 -17.35 -16.39
CA ASP A 80 2.93 -17.58 -17.02
C ASP A 80 1.77 -17.04 -16.16
N TRP A 81 2.08 -16.35 -15.05
CA TRP A 81 1.14 -15.83 -14.07
C TRP A 81 0.39 -16.93 -13.28
N GLU A 82 0.97 -18.13 -13.21
CA GLU A 82 0.48 -19.23 -12.41
C GLU A 82 1.21 -19.29 -11.04
N PRO A 83 0.65 -19.98 -10.04
CA PRO A 83 1.35 -20.24 -8.79
C PRO A 83 2.73 -20.85 -9.03
N ASN A 84 3.80 -20.18 -8.61
CA ASN A 84 5.14 -20.75 -8.70
C ASN A 84 5.33 -21.84 -7.64
N VAL A 85 5.01 -23.08 -8.02
CA VAL A 85 5.09 -24.25 -7.14
C VAL A 85 6.51 -24.62 -6.76
N GLU A 86 7.53 -24.17 -7.50
CA GLU A 86 8.94 -24.40 -7.15
C GLU A 86 9.29 -23.75 -5.81
N LEU A 87 8.72 -22.58 -5.52
CA LEU A 87 8.88 -21.89 -4.21
C LEU A 87 8.42 -22.76 -3.04
N VAL A 88 7.41 -23.60 -3.24
CA VAL A 88 6.93 -24.53 -2.20
C VAL A 88 7.93 -25.66 -1.96
N HIS A 89 8.47 -26.20 -3.05
CA HIS A 89 9.41 -27.32 -3.01
C HIS A 89 10.77 -26.88 -2.46
N ASP A 90 11.30 -25.77 -2.95
CA ASP A 90 12.67 -25.32 -2.69
C ASP A 90 12.80 -24.60 -1.34
N GLU A 91 11.83 -23.75 -0.99
CA GLU A 91 11.91 -22.94 0.24
C GLU A 91 11.17 -23.57 1.42
N HIS A 92 10.15 -24.40 1.15
CA HIS A 92 9.28 -25.00 2.18
C HIS A 92 9.17 -26.54 2.14
N PRO A 93 10.28 -27.29 1.96
CA PRO A 93 10.25 -28.74 1.70
C PRO A 93 9.59 -29.55 2.82
N GLU A 94 9.73 -29.14 4.09
CA GLU A 94 9.10 -29.85 5.21
C GLU A 94 7.58 -29.65 5.29
N ARG A 95 7.08 -28.47 4.87
CA ARG A 95 5.62 -28.24 4.73
C ARG A 95 5.08 -29.09 3.58
N PHE A 96 5.80 -29.11 2.45
CA PHE A 96 5.42 -29.91 1.29
C PHE A 96 5.36 -31.40 1.60
N LYS A 97 6.43 -31.96 2.16
CA LYS A 97 6.50 -33.35 2.62
C LYS A 97 5.35 -33.73 3.53
N LYS A 98 5.02 -32.88 4.51
CA LYS A 98 3.90 -33.14 5.43
C LYS A 98 2.56 -33.17 4.70
N ALA A 99 2.30 -32.21 3.82
CA ALA A 99 1.08 -32.12 3.04
C ALA A 99 0.94 -33.32 2.08
N TRP A 100 2.01 -33.63 1.35
CA TRP A 100 2.05 -34.74 0.40
C TRP A 100 1.83 -36.09 1.08
N VAL A 101 2.51 -36.36 2.21
CA VAL A 101 2.32 -37.61 2.96
C VAL A 101 0.88 -37.80 3.44
N LEU A 102 0.20 -36.71 3.80
CA LEU A 102 -1.21 -36.76 4.19
C LEU A 102 -2.11 -37.03 2.98
N ALA A 103 -1.89 -36.34 1.88
CA ALA A 103 -2.65 -36.53 0.64
C ALA A 103 -2.48 -37.96 0.09
N ALA A 104 -1.24 -38.42 -0.05
CA ALA A 104 -0.89 -39.75 -0.52
C ALA A 104 -1.56 -40.86 0.31
N ALA A 105 -1.65 -40.70 1.64
CA ALA A 105 -2.28 -41.70 2.49
C ALA A 105 -3.78 -41.89 2.19
N SER A 106 -4.46 -40.86 1.72
CA SER A 106 -5.88 -40.86 1.37
C SER A 106 -6.17 -41.01 -0.13
N ASP A 107 -5.14 -40.93 -0.97
CA ASP A 107 -5.30 -40.91 -2.42
C ASP A 107 -5.45 -42.33 -3.01
N VAL A 108 -6.39 -42.48 -3.94
CA VAL A 108 -6.73 -43.79 -4.53
C VAL A 108 -5.60 -44.34 -5.38
N GLU A 109 -4.94 -43.49 -6.18
CA GLU A 109 -3.83 -43.90 -7.05
C GLU A 109 -2.65 -44.40 -6.20
N PHE A 110 -2.31 -43.65 -5.15
CA PHE A 110 -1.22 -44.04 -4.24
C PHE A 110 -1.56 -45.33 -3.46
N GLN A 111 -2.81 -45.49 -3.03
CA GLN A 111 -3.27 -46.70 -2.35
C GLN A 111 -3.19 -47.93 -3.25
N GLU A 112 -3.61 -47.82 -4.52
CA GLU A 112 -3.47 -48.90 -5.51
C GLU A 112 -2.00 -49.24 -5.77
N TRP A 113 -1.14 -48.23 -5.92
CA TRP A 113 0.30 -48.45 -6.05
C TRP A 113 0.87 -49.18 -4.82
N CYS A 114 0.43 -48.81 -3.62
CA CYS A 114 0.81 -49.47 -2.36
C CYS A 114 0.33 -50.92 -2.27
N GLN A 115 -0.79 -51.25 -2.88
CA GLN A 115 -1.30 -52.63 -2.95
C GLN A 115 -0.49 -53.47 -3.95
N LYS A 116 -0.13 -52.90 -5.10
CA LYS A 116 0.67 -53.57 -6.15
C LYS A 116 2.13 -53.79 -5.71
N ASN A 117 2.74 -52.79 -5.07
CA ASN A 117 4.17 -52.78 -4.73
C ASN A 117 4.47 -53.04 -3.25
N GLY A 118 3.44 -53.25 -2.44
CA GLY A 118 3.57 -53.40 -0.99
C GLY A 118 3.03 -54.72 -0.46
N ARG A 119 2.87 -54.77 0.86
CA ARG A 119 2.24 -55.89 1.58
C ARG A 119 1.28 -55.30 2.61
N PRO A 120 0.08 -54.85 2.19
CA PRO A 120 -0.94 -54.40 3.12
C PRO A 120 -1.27 -55.52 4.11
N PRO A 121 -1.61 -55.22 5.38
CA PRO A 121 -1.99 -56.25 6.34
C PRO A 121 -3.25 -56.99 5.87
N LYS A 122 -3.23 -58.32 5.92
CA LYS A 122 -4.42 -59.14 5.61
C LYS A 122 -5.44 -59.00 6.75
N TYR A 123 -6.67 -58.67 6.41
CA TYR A 123 -7.78 -58.45 7.36
C TYR A 123 -7.65 -57.21 8.25
N ALA A 124 -6.99 -56.16 7.75
CA ALA A 124 -6.96 -54.88 8.43
C ALA A 124 -8.32 -54.18 8.41
N ASP A 125 -8.66 -53.53 9.52
CA ASP A 125 -9.69 -52.49 9.55
C ASP A 125 -9.22 -51.21 8.84
N GLN A 126 -10.12 -50.24 8.68
CA GLN A 126 -9.80 -48.98 7.97
C GLN A 126 -8.68 -48.20 8.66
N GLU A 127 -8.65 -48.15 10.00
CA GLU A 127 -7.63 -47.42 10.76
C GLU A 127 -6.23 -48.03 10.55
N GLN A 128 -6.13 -49.36 10.52
CA GLN A 128 -4.90 -50.09 10.23
C GLN A 128 -4.41 -49.87 8.79
N LEU A 129 -5.33 -49.78 7.83
CA LEU A 129 -5.01 -49.46 6.44
C LEU A 129 -4.52 -48.02 6.30
N ASP A 130 -5.19 -47.04 6.90
CA ASP A 130 -4.79 -45.63 6.89
C ASP A 130 -3.39 -45.46 7.50
N ALA A 131 -3.13 -46.13 8.62
CA ALA A 131 -1.81 -46.15 9.25
C ALA A 131 -0.74 -46.81 8.37
N TYR A 132 -1.10 -47.86 7.62
CA TYR A 132 -0.21 -48.50 6.65
C TYR A 132 0.14 -47.56 5.49
N TYR A 133 -0.85 -46.93 4.85
CA TYR A 133 -0.63 -46.01 3.74
C TYR A 133 0.19 -44.79 4.16
N LYS A 134 -0.10 -44.21 5.33
CA LYS A 134 0.69 -43.09 5.87
C LYS A 134 2.15 -43.46 6.14
N ARG A 135 2.42 -44.65 6.70
CA ARG A 135 3.80 -45.14 6.87
C ARG A 135 4.50 -45.38 5.53
N LYS A 136 3.78 -45.91 4.55
CA LYS A 136 4.29 -46.13 3.20
C LYS A 136 4.60 -44.82 2.48
N ALA A 137 3.72 -43.83 2.55
CA ALA A 137 3.96 -42.49 2.00
C ALA A 137 5.22 -41.85 2.61
N LYS A 138 5.36 -41.88 3.94
CA LYS A 138 6.57 -41.37 4.61
C LYS A 138 7.85 -42.05 4.14
N ARG A 139 7.80 -43.37 3.98
CA ARG A 139 8.95 -44.14 3.51
C ARG A 139 9.25 -43.86 2.03
N PHE A 140 8.22 -43.79 1.19
CA PHE A 140 8.35 -43.50 -0.23
C PHE A 140 8.98 -42.11 -0.45
N TRP A 141 8.53 -41.09 0.28
CA TRP A 141 9.16 -39.78 0.29
C TRP A 141 10.63 -39.86 0.66
N LYS A 142 10.97 -40.56 1.74
CA LYS A 142 12.37 -40.72 2.18
C LYS A 142 13.23 -41.46 1.14
N ASP A 143 12.67 -42.49 0.50
CA ASP A 143 13.38 -43.31 -0.47
C ASP A 143 13.58 -42.56 -1.81
N THR A 144 12.82 -41.49 -2.06
CA THR A 144 12.92 -40.62 -3.25
C THR A 144 13.54 -39.26 -2.96
N ASP A 145 13.81 -38.95 -1.69
CA ASP A 145 14.27 -37.66 -1.17
C ASP A 145 13.45 -36.43 -1.58
N GLY A 146 12.21 -36.62 -2.04
CA GLY A 146 11.37 -35.53 -2.56
C GLY A 146 11.81 -34.97 -3.91
N GLU A 147 12.99 -35.32 -4.41
CA GLU A 147 13.53 -34.84 -5.69
C GLU A 147 13.27 -35.79 -6.87
N LEU A 148 13.33 -35.22 -8.07
CA LEU A 148 13.48 -35.93 -9.33
C LEU A 148 14.87 -36.59 -9.42
N GLY A 149 14.93 -37.77 -10.03
CA GLY A 149 15.92 -37.92 -11.09
C GLY A 149 15.20 -37.68 -12.42
N PRO A 150 15.48 -36.61 -13.19
CA PRO A 150 14.95 -36.43 -14.54
C PRO A 150 15.42 -37.50 -15.55
N ASP A 151 16.32 -38.42 -15.16
CA ASP A 151 17.01 -39.31 -16.10
C ASP A 151 16.67 -40.80 -15.97
N CYS A 152 15.71 -41.18 -15.12
CA CYS A 152 15.36 -42.58 -14.89
C CYS A 152 13.91 -42.87 -15.26
N TYR A 153 13.62 -43.01 -16.57
CA TYR A 153 12.31 -43.38 -17.14
C TYR A 153 11.66 -44.68 -16.56
N TRP A 154 12.33 -45.37 -15.63
CA TRP A 154 11.89 -46.61 -14.99
C TRP A 154 11.60 -46.49 -13.48
N MET A 155 11.77 -45.32 -12.84
CA MET A 155 11.52 -45.15 -11.40
C MET A 155 10.26 -44.33 -11.13
N THR A 156 9.35 -44.87 -10.31
CA THR A 156 8.23 -44.09 -9.76
C THR A 156 8.75 -43.12 -8.71
N THR A 157 8.49 -41.82 -8.89
CA THR A 157 8.83 -40.75 -7.96
C THR A 157 7.55 -40.15 -7.36
N ILE A 158 7.68 -39.14 -6.49
CA ILE A 158 6.49 -38.41 -5.99
C ILE A 158 5.73 -37.71 -7.13
N TRP A 159 6.44 -37.30 -8.19
CA TRP A 159 5.90 -36.65 -9.38
C TRP A 159 5.15 -37.60 -10.32
N SER A 160 5.22 -38.92 -10.08
CA SER A 160 4.46 -39.90 -10.86
C SER A 160 2.97 -39.96 -10.49
N PHE A 161 2.54 -39.23 -9.47
CA PHE A 161 1.16 -39.22 -9.00
C PHE A 161 0.50 -37.87 -9.30
N GLU A 162 -0.66 -37.87 -9.94
CA GLU A 162 -1.34 -36.64 -10.40
C GLU A 162 -1.74 -35.72 -9.23
N PHE A 163 -1.97 -36.29 -8.04
CA PHE A 163 -2.34 -35.49 -6.86
C PHE A 163 -1.20 -34.57 -6.36
N THR A 164 0.05 -34.79 -6.80
CA THR A 164 1.21 -34.00 -6.34
C THR A 164 1.08 -32.53 -6.71
N ASP A 165 0.69 -32.22 -7.95
CA ASP A 165 0.50 -30.83 -8.40
C ASP A 165 -0.64 -30.16 -7.63
N SER A 166 -1.73 -30.90 -7.37
CA SER A 166 -2.84 -30.43 -6.54
C SER A 166 -2.42 -30.12 -5.10
N VAL A 167 -1.47 -30.86 -4.53
CA VAL A 167 -0.92 -30.58 -3.20
C VAL A 167 -0.06 -29.33 -3.24
N LEU A 168 0.79 -29.17 -4.26
CA LEU A 168 1.66 -28.02 -4.41
C LEU A 168 0.87 -26.73 -4.56
N VAL A 169 -0.11 -26.68 -5.47
CA VAL A 169 -0.94 -25.47 -5.68
C VAL A 169 -1.72 -25.11 -4.42
N LYS A 170 -2.30 -26.09 -3.72
CA LYS A 170 -3.01 -25.83 -2.45
C LYS A 170 -2.07 -25.27 -1.39
N LEU A 171 -0.90 -25.90 -1.23
CA LEU A 171 0.08 -25.46 -0.24
C LEU A 171 0.68 -24.09 -0.61
N TRP A 172 0.86 -23.80 -1.90
CA TRP A 172 1.25 -22.49 -2.39
C TRP A 172 0.25 -21.44 -1.92
N HIS A 173 -1.06 -21.64 -2.11
CA HIS A 173 -2.07 -20.69 -1.65
C HIS A 173 -2.06 -20.50 -0.13
N GLU A 174 -1.88 -21.57 0.63
CA GLU A 174 -1.75 -21.50 2.09
C GLU A 174 -0.53 -20.65 2.50
N LEU A 175 0.66 -20.98 1.99
CA LEU A 175 1.91 -20.27 2.30
C LEU A 175 1.89 -18.82 1.81
N ASN A 176 1.29 -18.56 0.65
CA ASN A 176 1.08 -17.22 0.10
C ASN A 176 0.18 -16.39 1.02
N SER A 177 -0.90 -16.97 1.55
CA SER A 177 -1.80 -16.31 2.51
C SER A 177 -1.18 -16.09 3.90
N GLU A 178 -0.21 -16.93 4.27
CA GLU A 178 0.61 -16.78 5.48
C GLU A 178 1.73 -15.73 5.31
N GLY A 179 1.95 -15.21 4.09
CA GLY A 179 3.05 -14.28 3.77
C GLY A 179 4.42 -14.96 3.71
N LEU A 180 4.46 -16.28 3.52
CA LEU A 180 5.70 -17.07 3.41
C LEU A 180 6.19 -17.25 1.97
N ILE A 181 5.36 -16.88 0.99
CA ILE A 181 5.68 -16.88 -0.44
C ILE A 181 5.37 -15.49 -1.01
N GLY A 182 6.31 -14.97 -1.79
CA GLY A 182 6.31 -13.59 -2.31
C GLY A 182 6.59 -12.58 -1.19
N ASP A 183 6.33 -11.30 -1.48
CA ASP A 183 6.55 -10.24 -0.50
C ASP A 183 5.46 -10.23 0.60
N PRO A 184 5.81 -10.34 1.89
CA PRO A 184 4.84 -10.47 2.98
C PRO A 184 3.97 -9.23 3.22
N ASP A 185 4.46 -8.05 2.83
CA ASP A 185 3.82 -6.77 3.07
C ASP A 185 3.10 -6.22 1.82
N ARG A 186 3.16 -6.94 0.70
CA ARG A 186 2.49 -6.54 -0.54
C ARG A 186 1.00 -6.32 -0.36
N VAL A 187 0.47 -5.32 -1.05
CA VAL A 187 -0.97 -5.02 -1.04
C VAL A 187 -1.49 -5.04 -2.47
N SER A 188 -2.44 -5.93 -2.75
CA SER A 188 -3.07 -5.98 -4.07
C SER A 188 -3.94 -4.74 -4.29
N LEU A 189 -3.85 -4.18 -5.49
CA LEU A 189 -4.57 -2.98 -5.91
C LEU A 189 -5.52 -3.28 -7.08
N ASP A 190 -6.72 -2.70 -7.01
CA ASP A 190 -7.63 -2.60 -8.15
C ASP A 190 -7.26 -1.37 -8.98
N VAL A 191 -7.32 -1.52 -10.31
CA VAL A 191 -7.00 -0.46 -11.27
C VAL A 191 -8.25 -0.14 -12.08
N TYR A 192 -8.75 1.08 -11.96
CA TYR A 192 -9.82 1.63 -12.80
C TYR A 192 -9.22 2.48 -13.92
N GLU A 193 -9.71 2.33 -15.15
CA GLU A 193 -9.23 3.12 -16.30
C GLU A 193 -10.39 3.52 -17.24
N HIS A 194 -10.77 4.80 -17.22
CA HIS A 194 -11.71 5.41 -18.17
C HIS A 194 -11.66 6.94 -18.04
N SER A 195 -11.14 7.61 -19.07
CA SER A 195 -10.89 9.07 -19.09
C SER A 195 -9.90 9.56 -18.02
N GLY A 196 -9.18 8.63 -17.40
CA GLY A 196 -8.25 8.79 -16.28
C GLY A 196 -7.97 7.42 -15.67
N VAL A 197 -7.04 7.35 -14.72
CA VAL A 197 -6.72 6.11 -14.00
C VAL A 197 -6.95 6.30 -12.50
N ALA A 198 -7.35 5.26 -11.80
CA ALA A 198 -7.43 5.26 -10.34
C ALA A 198 -6.97 3.92 -9.77
N TYR A 199 -6.02 3.99 -8.83
CA TYR A 199 -5.54 2.86 -8.06
C TYR A 199 -6.20 2.87 -6.69
N SER A 200 -6.60 1.69 -6.21
CA SER A 200 -7.20 1.56 -4.89
C SER A 200 -6.86 0.21 -4.28
N VAL A 201 -6.84 0.12 -2.95
CA VAL A 201 -6.68 -1.18 -2.27
C VAL A 201 -7.81 -2.11 -2.71
N SER A 202 -7.47 -3.34 -3.07
CA SER A 202 -8.43 -4.27 -3.68
C SER A 202 -9.68 -4.45 -2.82
N GLY A 203 -10.86 -4.33 -3.46
CA GLY A 203 -12.16 -4.49 -2.80
C GLY A 203 -12.65 -3.28 -1.99
N THR A 204 -11.91 -2.17 -1.99
CA THR A 204 -12.32 -0.92 -1.30
C THR A 204 -13.03 0.08 -2.22
N SER A 205 -12.82 0.01 -3.54
CA SER A 205 -13.44 0.95 -4.48
C SER A 205 -14.85 0.52 -4.91
N ALA A 206 -15.64 1.50 -5.34
CA ALA A 206 -17.01 1.26 -5.82
C ALA A 206 -17.07 0.47 -7.15
N GLY A 207 -15.93 0.34 -7.86
CA GLY A 207 -15.68 -0.54 -9.01
C GLY A 207 -16.66 -0.44 -10.19
N CYS A 208 -16.16 -0.10 -11.38
CA CYS A 208 -16.92 -0.32 -12.62
C CYS A 208 -16.66 -1.74 -13.11
N ALA A 209 -17.72 -2.50 -13.42
CA ALA A 209 -17.57 -3.88 -13.91
C ALA A 209 -16.80 -3.97 -15.24
N TRP A 210 -16.78 -2.89 -16.03
CA TRP A 210 -16.14 -2.83 -17.34
C TRP A 210 -14.75 -2.20 -17.30
N ASP A 211 -14.56 -1.22 -16.42
CA ASP A 211 -13.37 -0.37 -16.42
C ASP A 211 -12.42 -0.67 -15.25
N THR A 212 -12.75 -1.63 -14.37
CA THR A 212 -11.92 -1.99 -13.21
C THR A 212 -11.32 -3.39 -13.35
N ALA A 213 -10.00 -3.47 -13.42
CA ALA A 213 -9.23 -4.70 -13.27
C ALA A 213 -8.94 -4.95 -11.78
N ARG A 214 -9.54 -6.01 -11.23
CA ARG A 214 -9.31 -6.39 -9.83
C ARG A 214 -7.95 -7.07 -9.67
N GLY A 215 -7.18 -6.62 -8.68
CA GLY A 215 -5.80 -7.08 -8.50
C GLY A 215 -4.89 -6.84 -9.72
N GLY A 216 -5.21 -5.84 -10.54
CA GLY A 216 -4.42 -5.49 -11.74
C GLY A 216 -3.07 -4.86 -11.43
N ALA A 217 -2.81 -4.55 -10.16
CA ALA A 217 -1.53 -4.07 -9.66
C ALA A 217 -1.26 -4.57 -8.24
N VAL A 218 -0.01 -4.41 -7.79
CA VAL A 218 0.44 -4.70 -6.44
C VAL A 218 1.32 -3.55 -5.95
N TRP A 219 1.06 -3.08 -4.74
CA TRP A 219 1.95 -2.20 -4.01
C TRP A 219 2.92 -3.03 -3.16
N VAL A 220 4.19 -2.65 -3.16
CA VAL A 220 5.26 -3.30 -2.38
C VAL A 220 6.03 -2.22 -1.63
N PRO A 221 6.27 -2.35 -0.32
CA PRO A 221 7.01 -1.35 0.42
C PRO A 221 8.50 -1.36 0.07
N ASP A 222 9.05 -0.16 -0.11
CA ASP A 222 10.50 0.07 -0.06
C ASP A 222 11.02 -0.04 1.39
N ASP A 223 12.34 0.09 1.58
CA ASP A 223 12.97 -0.09 2.89
C ASP A 223 12.46 0.92 3.93
N CYS A 224 12.28 2.19 3.55
CA CYS A 224 11.75 3.21 4.45
C CYS A 224 10.28 2.96 4.81
N ALA A 225 9.49 2.49 3.86
CA ALA A 225 8.11 2.09 4.11
C ALA A 225 8.04 0.86 5.03
N ARG A 226 8.97 -0.09 4.92
CA ARG A 226 9.06 -1.24 5.84
C ARG A 226 9.40 -0.80 7.26
N GLU A 227 10.33 0.12 7.44
CA GLU A 227 10.65 0.67 8.76
C GLU A 227 9.45 1.37 9.39
N GLU A 228 8.67 2.08 8.58
CA GLU A 228 7.46 2.75 9.04
C GLU A 228 6.33 1.75 9.36
N ILE A 229 6.18 0.68 8.56
CA ILE A 229 5.30 -0.45 8.87
C ILE A 229 5.69 -1.09 10.21
N ASP A 230 6.98 -1.33 10.43
CA ASP A 230 7.51 -1.88 11.69
C ASP A 230 7.20 -0.97 12.88
N ARG A 231 7.33 0.35 12.70
CA ARG A 231 7.00 1.34 13.73
C ARG A 231 5.50 1.36 14.05
N ARG A 232 4.64 1.27 13.03
CA ARG A 232 3.17 1.32 13.18
C ARG A 232 2.58 0.00 13.70
N ALA A 233 3.15 -1.15 13.34
CA ALA A 233 2.57 -2.47 13.59
C ALA A 233 2.20 -2.75 15.07
N PRO A 234 3.06 -2.47 16.08
CA PRO A 234 2.71 -2.68 17.48
C PRO A 234 1.51 -1.85 17.94
N VAL A 235 1.33 -0.65 17.37
CA VAL A 235 0.24 0.27 17.71
C VAL A 235 -1.05 -0.21 17.04
N TYR A 236 -0.98 -0.55 15.76
CA TYR A 236 -2.13 -1.04 14.98
C TYR A 236 -2.60 -2.44 15.39
N ALA A 237 -1.81 -3.19 16.14
CA ALA A 237 -2.31 -4.39 16.80
C ALA A 237 -3.53 -4.14 17.73
N TYR A 238 -3.73 -2.90 18.20
CA TYR A 238 -4.76 -2.55 19.19
C TYR A 238 -5.81 -1.54 18.71
N GLY A 239 -5.63 -0.95 17.54
CA GLY A 239 -6.53 0.07 17.04
C GLY A 239 -6.20 0.51 15.63
N GLU A 240 -7.01 1.44 15.13
CA GLU A 240 -6.90 1.97 13.78
C GLU A 240 -7.08 3.48 13.77
N ILE A 241 -6.47 4.15 12.79
CA ILE A 241 -6.76 5.54 12.48
C ILE A 241 -7.91 5.58 11.49
N VAL A 242 -8.85 6.48 11.74
CA VAL A 242 -9.98 6.75 10.87
C VAL A 242 -9.98 8.21 10.47
N THR A 243 -10.45 8.49 9.26
CA THR A 243 -10.54 9.85 8.73
C THR A 243 -11.95 10.15 8.25
N LYS A 244 -12.29 11.44 8.22
CA LYS A 244 -13.47 11.93 7.51
C LYS A 244 -13.22 13.35 7.01
N ARG A 245 -14.07 13.78 6.06
CA ARG A 245 -14.10 15.16 5.61
C ARG A 245 -14.90 16.05 6.57
N SER A 246 -14.36 17.24 6.85
CA SER A 246 -15.04 18.30 7.58
C SER A 246 -15.00 19.60 6.77
N PRO A 247 -15.83 20.61 7.10
CA PRO A 247 -15.75 21.92 6.46
C PRO A 247 -14.40 22.62 6.61
N ALA A 248 -13.63 22.28 7.65
CA ALA A 248 -12.30 22.83 7.92
C ALA A 248 -11.16 22.02 7.30
N GLY A 249 -11.48 20.97 6.51
CA GLY A 249 -10.50 20.05 5.94
C GLY A 249 -10.66 18.62 6.44
N ARG A 250 -9.70 17.77 6.09
CA ARG A 250 -9.62 16.37 6.55
C ARG A 250 -9.37 16.37 8.07
N VAL A 251 -10.03 15.47 8.79
CA VAL A 251 -9.84 15.30 10.24
C VAL A 251 -9.68 13.83 10.59
N TRP A 252 -8.87 13.54 11.61
CA TRP A 252 -8.45 12.19 11.96
C TRP A 252 -8.91 11.84 13.37
N ALA A 253 -9.18 10.57 13.63
CA ALA A 253 -9.41 10.05 14.96
C ALA A 253 -8.86 8.63 15.05
N PHE A 254 -8.92 8.01 16.21
CA PHE A 254 -8.57 6.60 16.35
C PHE A 254 -9.71 5.81 16.99
N LYS A 255 -9.74 4.52 16.70
CA LYS A 255 -10.61 3.53 17.33
C LYS A 255 -9.76 2.43 17.95
N LEU A 256 -10.19 1.92 19.10
CA LEU A 256 -9.55 0.77 19.73
C LEU A 256 -10.31 -0.50 19.32
N HIS A 257 -9.60 -1.57 18.98
CA HIS A 257 -10.22 -2.85 18.58
C HIS A 257 -11.11 -3.46 19.66
N GLN A 258 -10.81 -3.20 20.93
CA GLN A 258 -11.64 -3.62 22.06
C GLN A 258 -12.95 -2.84 22.20
N SER A 259 -13.10 -1.72 21.50
CA SER A 259 -14.24 -0.80 21.60
C SER A 259 -14.44 -0.09 20.26
N PRO A 260 -14.74 -0.85 19.18
CA PRO A 260 -14.74 -0.33 17.81
C PRO A 260 -15.83 0.72 17.56
N GLU A 261 -16.88 0.72 18.37
CA GLU A 261 -17.98 1.69 18.32
C GLU A 261 -17.59 3.07 18.86
N ILE A 262 -16.49 3.16 19.62
CA ILE A 262 -16.05 4.39 20.25
C ILE A 262 -14.92 5.00 19.43
N THR A 263 -15.19 6.17 18.86
CA THR A 263 -14.18 7.00 18.21
C THR A 263 -13.64 8.02 19.21
N SER A 264 -12.34 8.26 19.20
CA SER A 264 -11.73 9.31 20.02
C SER A 264 -12.15 10.71 19.57
N ILE A 265 -11.59 11.75 20.22
CA ILE A 265 -11.71 13.11 19.72
C ILE A 265 -11.10 13.22 18.32
N TRP A 266 -11.58 14.19 17.53
CA TRP A 266 -11.04 14.45 16.20
C TRP A 266 -9.82 15.37 16.30
N PHE A 267 -8.75 15.01 15.61
CA PHE A 267 -7.48 15.69 15.50
C PHE A 267 -7.33 16.33 14.12
N SER A 268 -6.51 17.36 14.04
CA SER A 268 -6.23 18.11 12.81
C SER A 268 -5.10 17.52 11.96
N ALA A 269 -4.46 16.44 12.41
CA ALA A 269 -3.43 15.74 11.63
C ALA A 269 -3.38 14.26 12.02
N TRP A 270 -3.02 13.41 11.06
CA TRP A 270 -2.83 11.97 11.28
C TRP A 270 -1.84 11.70 12.42
N GLY A 271 -0.69 12.39 12.44
CA GLY A 271 0.35 12.17 13.46
C GLY A 271 -0.12 12.42 14.89
N TYR A 272 -1.02 13.39 15.10
CA TYR A 272 -1.61 13.63 16.42
C TYR A 272 -2.55 12.50 16.84
N ALA A 273 -3.37 11.99 15.91
CA ALA A 273 -4.25 10.85 16.17
C ALA A 273 -3.43 9.58 16.46
N PHE A 274 -2.37 9.34 15.68
CA PHE A 274 -1.45 8.21 15.87
C PHE A 274 -0.74 8.28 17.22
N ASN A 275 -0.14 9.42 17.59
CA ASN A 275 0.54 9.58 18.87
C ASN A 275 -0.43 9.39 20.05
N ALA A 276 -1.69 9.82 19.90
CA ALA A 276 -2.71 9.59 20.93
C ALA A 276 -3.09 8.11 21.05
N LEU A 277 -3.23 7.39 19.94
CA LEU A 277 -3.45 5.94 19.92
C LEU A 277 -2.26 5.19 20.54
N GLU A 278 -1.05 5.60 20.19
CA GLU A 278 0.19 5.04 20.72
C GLU A 278 0.26 5.23 22.24
N ALA A 279 -0.04 6.42 22.75
CA ALA A 279 -0.10 6.67 24.19
C ALA A 279 -1.19 5.82 24.87
N ALA A 280 -2.38 5.73 24.27
CA ALA A 280 -3.51 4.99 24.83
C ALA A 280 -3.26 3.48 24.93
N THR A 281 -2.45 2.92 24.04
CA THR A 281 -2.20 1.47 23.95
C THR A 281 -0.89 1.04 24.62
N ARG A 282 -0.03 1.98 25.05
CA ARG A 282 1.31 1.73 25.60
C ARG A 282 1.37 0.65 26.68
N ALA A 283 0.60 0.80 27.76
CA ALA A 283 0.65 -0.13 28.89
C ALA A 283 0.23 -1.57 28.52
N LYS A 284 -0.66 -1.72 27.52
CA LYS A 284 -1.06 -3.03 27.01
C LYS A 284 0.02 -3.65 26.14
N ARG A 285 0.62 -2.86 25.24
CA ARG A 285 1.73 -3.31 24.40
C ARG A 285 2.88 -3.84 25.26
N GLU A 286 3.31 -3.08 26.27
CA GLU A 286 4.39 -3.46 27.17
C GLU A 286 4.11 -4.79 27.91
N LYS A 287 2.84 -5.03 28.29
CA LYS A 287 2.42 -6.28 28.93
C LYS A 287 2.42 -7.46 27.95
N ASP A 288 1.86 -7.26 26.77
CA ASP A 288 1.55 -8.34 25.83
C ASP A 288 2.73 -8.73 24.93
N GLN A 289 3.79 -7.92 24.82
CA GLN A 289 4.98 -8.25 24.03
C GLN A 289 5.65 -9.58 24.42
N SER A 290 5.47 -10.02 25.67
CA SER A 290 5.94 -11.32 26.16
C SER A 290 4.95 -12.47 25.95
N SER A 291 3.76 -12.18 25.43
CA SER A 291 2.69 -13.15 25.23
C SER A 291 2.94 -14.01 23.98
N PRO A 292 2.60 -15.31 24.02
CA PRO A 292 2.62 -16.16 22.83
C PRO A 292 1.72 -15.66 21.69
N LYS A 293 0.71 -14.84 22.00
CA LYS A 293 -0.21 -14.24 21.02
C LYS A 293 0.33 -12.98 20.35
N TRP A 294 1.46 -12.44 20.83
CA TRP A 294 2.04 -11.21 20.32
C TRP A 294 2.32 -11.27 18.82
N ALA A 295 2.91 -12.37 18.34
CA ALA A 295 3.27 -12.53 16.94
C ALA A 295 2.04 -12.42 16.01
N GLU A 296 0.92 -13.06 16.38
CA GLU A 296 -0.32 -12.98 15.61
C GLU A 296 -0.90 -11.56 15.62
N MET A 297 -0.91 -10.89 16.78
CA MET A 297 -1.41 -9.52 16.90
C MET A 297 -0.55 -8.52 16.13
N ALA A 298 0.77 -8.65 16.22
CA ALA A 298 1.73 -7.82 15.52
C ALA A 298 1.61 -8.02 13.99
N SER A 299 1.40 -9.26 13.53
CA SER A 299 1.15 -9.54 12.11
C SER A 299 -0.11 -8.84 11.59
N LYS A 300 -1.21 -8.81 12.36
CA LYS A 300 -2.42 -8.06 11.99
C LYS A 300 -2.15 -6.55 11.95
N GLY A 301 -1.44 -6.01 12.93
CA GLY A 301 -1.04 -4.60 12.94
C GLY A 301 -0.12 -4.23 11.78
N ARG A 302 0.82 -5.12 11.42
CA ARG A 302 1.70 -4.98 10.25
C ARG A 302 0.89 -4.92 8.96
N ARG A 303 -0.05 -5.85 8.79
CA ARG A 303 -0.95 -5.87 7.62
C ARG A 303 -1.75 -4.59 7.49
N GLN A 304 -2.27 -4.07 8.60
CA GLN A 304 -3.03 -2.82 8.61
C GLN A 304 -2.16 -1.61 8.25
N ALA A 305 -0.92 -1.55 8.77
CA ALA A 305 0.03 -0.50 8.42
C ALA A 305 0.36 -0.53 6.92
N ALA A 306 0.65 -1.72 6.37
CA ALA A 306 0.92 -1.89 4.95
C ALA A 306 -0.28 -1.46 4.08
N VAL A 307 -1.50 -1.81 4.48
CA VAL A 307 -2.73 -1.41 3.75
C VAL A 307 -2.96 0.10 3.78
N GLU A 308 -2.73 0.76 4.92
CA GLU A 308 -2.84 2.22 5.03
C GLU A 308 -1.80 2.93 4.14
N MET A 309 -0.54 2.51 4.21
CA MET A 309 0.53 3.08 3.38
C MET A 309 0.31 2.81 1.88
N ALA A 310 -0.15 1.61 1.51
CA ALA A 310 -0.51 1.31 0.13
C ALA A 310 -1.66 2.18 -0.38
N ALA A 311 -2.64 2.51 0.47
CA ALA A 311 -3.73 3.40 0.10
C ALA A 311 -3.23 4.83 -0.14
N GLU A 312 -2.35 5.34 0.73
CA GLU A 312 -1.71 6.66 0.60
C GLU A 312 -0.85 6.71 -0.69
N GLY A 313 0.00 5.71 -0.92
CA GLY A 313 0.82 5.61 -2.13
C GLY A 313 -0.01 5.47 -3.41
N ALA A 314 -1.11 4.72 -3.37
CA ALA A 314 -2.04 4.60 -4.49
C ALA A 314 -2.77 5.92 -4.81
N GLU A 315 -3.17 6.70 -3.79
CA GLU A 315 -3.77 8.04 -3.96
C GLU A 315 -2.75 9.00 -4.62
N LEU A 316 -1.51 9.04 -4.12
CA LEU A 316 -0.44 9.86 -4.69
C LEU A 316 -0.15 9.52 -6.14
N TYR A 317 0.03 8.23 -6.45
CA TYR A 317 0.32 7.78 -7.81
C TYR A 317 -0.86 8.01 -8.75
N THR A 318 -2.09 7.86 -8.27
CA THR A 318 -3.31 8.20 -9.02
C THR A 318 -3.31 9.68 -9.41
N ASN A 319 -2.99 10.58 -8.47
CA ASN A 319 -2.90 12.01 -8.76
C ASN A 319 -1.81 12.31 -9.80
N TYR A 320 -0.64 11.69 -9.66
CA TYR A 320 0.46 11.80 -10.62
C TYR A 320 0.05 11.35 -12.03
N CYS A 321 -0.51 10.15 -12.19
CA CYS A 321 -0.89 9.62 -13.50
C CYS A 321 -1.97 10.45 -14.20
N ASN A 322 -2.83 11.13 -13.45
CA ASN A 322 -3.85 12.03 -14.01
C ASN A 322 -3.36 13.46 -14.23
N GLY A 323 -2.07 13.75 -13.99
CA GLY A 323 -1.49 15.09 -14.13
C GLY A 323 -2.00 16.08 -13.07
N SER A 324 -2.57 15.61 -11.97
CA SER A 324 -3.04 16.44 -10.86
C SER A 324 -1.88 16.78 -9.92
N VAL A 325 -0.85 17.43 -10.46
CA VAL A 325 0.36 17.84 -9.74
C VAL A 325 0.54 19.34 -9.91
N TYR A 326 0.59 20.05 -8.80
CA TYR A 326 0.53 21.51 -8.77
C TYR A 326 1.70 22.09 -8.02
N GLU A 327 2.12 23.31 -8.38
CA GLU A 327 3.06 24.10 -7.60
C GLU A 327 2.34 25.30 -6.97
N VAL A 328 2.68 25.61 -5.73
CA VAL A 328 2.26 26.86 -5.10
C VAL A 328 3.19 27.98 -5.56
N VAL A 329 2.62 29.06 -6.11
CA VAL A 329 3.35 30.25 -6.53
C VAL A 329 2.91 31.44 -5.67
N ILE A 330 3.89 32.10 -5.05
CA ILE A 330 3.70 33.38 -4.35
C ILE A 330 4.40 34.47 -5.16
N GLU A 331 3.61 35.37 -5.75
CA GLU A 331 4.09 36.50 -6.51
C GLU A 331 3.82 37.81 -5.76
N THR A 332 4.86 38.62 -5.58
CA THR A 332 4.75 39.93 -4.92
C THR A 332 4.83 41.02 -5.95
N PHE A 333 3.83 41.89 -5.96
CA PHE A 333 3.75 43.07 -6.79
C PHE A 333 4.05 44.33 -5.99
N GLU A 334 4.71 45.30 -6.60
CA GLU A 334 4.89 46.65 -6.06
C GLU A 334 3.97 47.62 -6.79
N LEU A 335 3.21 48.42 -6.03
CA LEU A 335 2.26 49.38 -6.57
C LEU A 335 2.94 50.72 -6.85
N CYS A 336 2.74 51.31 -8.05
CA CYS A 336 3.12 52.71 -8.27
C CYS A 336 2.25 53.61 -7.40
N SER A 337 2.88 54.46 -6.60
CA SER A 337 2.22 55.54 -5.85
C SER A 337 1.48 56.55 -6.74
N CYS A 338 1.76 56.54 -8.04
CA CYS A 338 1.30 57.51 -9.02
C CYS A 338 0.06 57.09 -9.82
N CYS A 339 -0.10 55.80 -10.12
CA CYS A 339 -1.10 55.31 -11.08
C CYS A 339 -1.67 53.93 -10.73
N ASN A 340 -1.41 53.41 -9.53
CA ASN A 340 -1.84 52.08 -9.08
C ASN A 340 -1.44 50.91 -10.01
N SER A 341 -0.55 51.12 -10.98
CA SER A 341 0.01 50.03 -11.78
C SER A 341 0.82 49.12 -10.86
N ALA A 342 0.57 47.83 -10.95
CA ALA A 342 1.34 46.82 -10.25
C ALA A 342 2.48 46.32 -11.15
N THR A 343 3.69 46.21 -10.60
CA THR A 343 4.80 45.55 -11.30
C THR A 343 5.27 44.37 -10.46
N SER A 344 5.41 43.21 -11.09
CA SER A 344 5.95 42.02 -10.42
C SER A 344 7.38 42.30 -9.93
N LYS A 345 7.64 41.97 -8.68
CA LYS A 345 8.93 42.20 -8.01
C LYS A 345 9.65 40.90 -7.69
N SER A 346 8.91 39.89 -7.26
CA SER A 346 9.46 38.58 -6.92
C SER A 346 8.41 37.50 -7.12
N VAL A 347 8.89 36.33 -7.55
CA VAL A 347 8.10 35.12 -7.73
C VAL A 347 8.82 34.02 -6.97
N GLU A 348 8.14 33.42 -6.01
CA GLU A 348 8.62 32.26 -5.25
C GLU A 348 7.73 31.06 -5.60
N ARG A 349 8.36 29.95 -5.97
CA ARG A 349 7.67 28.68 -6.24
C ARG A 349 8.03 27.70 -5.13
N PHE A 350 7.04 26.98 -4.64
CA PHE A 350 7.17 26.02 -3.54
C PHE A 350 7.01 24.60 -4.07
N SER A 351 7.28 23.63 -3.20
CA SER A 351 7.24 22.20 -3.51
C SER A 351 5.94 21.76 -4.18
N GLU A 352 6.05 20.72 -4.98
CA GLU A 352 4.91 20.11 -5.67
C GLU A 352 3.90 19.52 -4.68
N CYS A 353 2.63 19.66 -5.01
CA CYS A 353 1.50 19.10 -4.30
C CYS A 353 0.79 18.10 -5.20
N TYR A 354 0.35 16.97 -4.63
CA TYR A 354 -0.23 15.86 -5.39
C TYR A 354 -1.71 15.75 -5.07
N GLY A 355 -2.54 16.13 -6.04
CA GLY A 355 -3.98 16.21 -5.89
C GLY A 355 -4.46 17.59 -5.47
N PHE A 356 -5.73 17.86 -5.77
CA PHE A 356 -6.35 19.17 -5.55
C PHE A 356 -6.40 19.56 -4.06
N GLU A 357 -6.75 18.61 -3.17
CA GLU A 357 -6.93 18.90 -1.75
C GLU A 357 -5.60 19.33 -1.08
N ASP A 358 -4.52 18.60 -1.38
CA ASP A 358 -3.17 18.89 -0.89
C ASP A 358 -2.66 20.25 -1.42
N ALA A 359 -2.89 20.53 -2.70
CA ALA A 359 -2.51 21.79 -3.31
C ALA A 359 -3.26 23.00 -2.71
N GLU A 360 -4.56 22.87 -2.47
CA GLU A 360 -5.35 23.94 -1.85
C GLU A 360 -4.90 24.21 -0.40
N GLU A 361 -4.65 23.17 0.40
CA GLU A 361 -4.17 23.31 1.78
C GLU A 361 -2.76 23.92 1.84
N SER A 362 -1.87 23.46 0.97
CA SER A 362 -0.51 23.99 0.83
C SER A 362 -0.53 25.47 0.44
N LEU A 363 -1.33 25.85 -0.57
CA LEU A 363 -1.47 27.25 -0.98
C LEU A 363 -1.93 28.14 0.18
N LYS A 364 -2.99 27.74 0.91
CA LYS A 364 -3.50 28.52 2.04
C LYS A 364 -2.45 28.72 3.12
N THR A 365 -1.73 27.66 3.46
CA THR A 365 -0.72 27.67 4.52
C THR A 365 0.45 28.55 4.12
N THR A 366 1.05 28.29 2.96
CA THR A 366 2.20 29.04 2.44
C THR A 366 1.87 30.52 2.23
N PHE A 367 0.70 30.83 1.67
CA PHE A 367 0.26 32.21 1.48
C PHE A 367 0.17 32.96 2.81
N ALA A 368 -0.47 32.37 3.82
CA ALA A 368 -0.60 32.98 5.14
C ALA A 368 0.77 33.24 5.80
N GLU A 369 1.72 32.31 5.66
CA GLU A 369 3.08 32.48 6.17
C GLU A 369 3.82 33.64 5.49
N GLU A 370 3.73 33.75 4.16
CA GLU A 370 4.39 34.82 3.41
C GLU A 370 3.79 36.20 3.71
N VAL A 371 2.47 36.30 3.87
CA VAL A 371 1.82 37.53 4.32
C VAL A 371 2.33 37.97 5.69
N VAL A 372 2.45 37.05 6.64
CA VAL A 372 2.99 37.33 7.98
C VAL A 372 4.45 37.77 7.91
N LYS A 373 5.28 37.11 7.10
CA LYS A 373 6.68 37.50 6.89
C LYS A 373 6.79 38.90 6.29
N ALA A 374 6.00 39.21 5.28
CA ALA A 374 5.99 40.53 4.64
C ALA A 374 5.52 41.64 5.59
N THR A 375 4.47 41.38 6.36
CA THR A 375 3.95 42.34 7.34
C THR A 375 5.02 42.73 8.36
N LYS A 376 5.73 41.73 8.92
CA LYS A 376 6.84 41.96 9.86
C LYS A 376 8.00 42.74 9.23
N ARG A 377 8.29 42.55 7.93
CA ARG A 377 9.33 43.32 7.21
C ARG A 377 8.93 44.79 7.03
N VAL A 378 7.64 45.09 6.89
CA VAL A 378 7.16 46.47 6.79
C VAL A 378 7.16 47.15 8.16
N GLU A 379 6.73 46.45 9.22
CA GLU A 379 6.71 46.99 10.59
C GLU A 379 8.10 47.25 11.19
N SER A 380 9.15 46.62 10.65
CA SER A 380 10.54 46.79 11.10
C SER A 380 11.32 47.89 10.36
N ARG A 381 10.70 48.55 9.38
CA ARG A 381 11.23 49.71 8.65
C ARG A 381 10.58 50.99 9.16
#